data_AF-A0A9P7EMA9-F1
#
_entry.id   AF-A0A9P7EMA9-F1
#
_cell.length_a   1.000
_cell.length_b   1.000
_cell.length_c   1.000
_cell.angle_alpha   90.00
_cell.angle_beta   90.00
_cell.angle_gamma   90.00
#
_symmetry.space_group_name_H-M   'P 1'
#
loop_
_entity.id
_entity.type
_entity.pdbx_description
1 polymer ?
#
loop_
_entity_poly.entity_id
_entity_poly.type
_entity_poly.pdbx_seq_one_letter_code
_entity_poly.pdbx_strand_id
1 'polypeptide(L)'
;MGLAAAGINKGVDAASIIHPCHTQDDIKIGTLPSELEVEALLLSKGKAKPLLEASPRSLTAHAVISEAMLSDLIDVDNDVKVWPGDFYACNIAKGFRLCETISKHCQGVAAVFQKIFRVSYASTTFHAHKKHWADVPAKVMDRFIKAGQTEDGLWLKFMTETWS
;
A
#
# COMPACT_ATOMS: atom_id res chain seq x y z
N MET A 1 21.13 52.04 -48.58
CA MET A 1 21.52 50.73 -49.19
C MET A 1 21.79 49.82 -48.01
N GLY A 2 20.81 49.05 -47.51
CA GLY A 2 20.44 47.70 -47.99
C GLY A 2 21.38 46.67 -47.32
N LEU A 3 20.97 45.64 -46.59
CA LEU A 3 19.72 44.89 -46.45
C LEU A 3 19.56 44.42 -44.99
N ALA A 4 18.31 44.26 -44.56
CA ALA A 4 17.92 43.46 -43.40
C ALA A 4 17.92 41.96 -43.76
N ALA A 5 18.23 41.09 -42.80
CA ALA A 5 17.91 39.66 -42.88
C ALA A 5 17.39 39.17 -41.52
N ALA A 6 16.08 38.99 -41.46
CA ALA A 6 15.38 38.28 -40.40
C ALA A 6 15.49 36.76 -40.65
N GLY A 7 15.96 36.00 -39.67
CA GLY A 7 16.00 34.54 -39.70
C GLY A 7 15.07 33.96 -38.64
N ILE A 8 13.88 33.57 -39.08
CA ILE A 8 12.84 32.90 -38.30
C ILE A 8 13.21 31.41 -38.20
N ASN A 9 13.57 30.92 -37.00
CA ASN A 9 13.70 29.47 -36.77
C ASN A 9 12.32 28.88 -36.45
N LYS A 10 11.84 28.08 -37.40
CA LYS A 10 10.59 27.34 -37.37
C LYS A 10 10.64 26.23 -36.32
N GLY A 11 9.45 25.93 -35.81
CA GLY A 11 9.19 25.01 -34.71
C GLY A 11 9.76 23.61 -34.89
N VAL A 12 10.14 23.04 -33.75
CA VAL A 12 10.41 21.63 -33.58
C VAL A 12 9.08 20.91 -33.40
N ASP A 13 8.75 20.08 -34.39
CA ASP A 13 7.64 19.14 -34.39
C ASP A 13 7.75 18.18 -33.18
N ALA A 14 6.78 18.26 -32.28
CA ALA A 14 6.55 17.28 -31.24
C ALA A 14 5.86 16.04 -31.83
N ALA A 15 6.62 15.21 -32.55
CA ALA A 15 6.23 13.84 -32.86
C ALA A 15 7.04 12.90 -31.95
N SER A 16 6.60 12.80 -30.68
CA SER A 16 7.14 11.79 -29.77
C SER A 16 6.55 10.44 -30.18
N ILE A 17 7.36 9.71 -30.93
CA ILE A 17 7.16 8.31 -31.30
C ILE A 17 7.01 7.51 -30.01
N ILE A 18 5.78 7.08 -29.72
CA ILE A 18 5.54 6.02 -28.74
C ILE A 18 6.14 4.75 -29.36
N HIS A 19 7.35 4.40 -28.94
CA HIS A 19 7.90 3.07 -29.15
C HIS A 19 7.10 2.06 -28.30
N PRO A 20 6.43 1.06 -28.89
CA PRO A 20 6.05 -0.13 -28.13
C PRO A 20 7.31 -0.90 -27.76
N CYS A 21 7.70 -0.83 -26.49
CA CYS A 21 8.73 -1.70 -25.93
C CYS A 21 8.16 -3.12 -25.85
N HIS A 22 8.28 -3.87 -26.94
CA HIS A 22 8.13 -5.32 -26.97
C HIS A 22 9.48 -5.93 -26.58
N THR A 23 9.75 -6.00 -25.29
CA THR A 23 10.81 -6.89 -24.77
C THR A 23 10.13 -8.15 -24.27
N GLN A 24 10.12 -9.14 -25.17
CA GLN A 24 9.79 -10.51 -24.86
C GLN A 24 10.99 -11.12 -24.15
N ASP A 25 11.08 -10.87 -22.84
CA ASP A 25 11.92 -11.68 -21.97
C ASP A 25 11.09 -12.90 -21.56
N ASP A 26 11.48 -14.06 -22.07
CA ASP A 26 11.06 -15.39 -21.64
C ASP A 26 11.38 -15.58 -20.14
N ILE A 27 10.54 -15.03 -19.27
CA ILE A 27 10.43 -15.50 -17.91
C ILE A 27 9.82 -16.89 -18.02
N LYS A 28 10.64 -17.91 -17.80
CA LYS A 28 10.19 -19.26 -17.47
C LYS A 28 9.27 -19.13 -16.25
N ILE A 29 7.97 -19.00 -16.52
CA ILE A 29 6.92 -19.18 -15.51
C ILE A 29 7.10 -20.63 -15.06
N GLY A 30 7.66 -20.80 -13.87
CA GLY A 30 7.64 -22.08 -13.18
C GLY A 30 6.21 -22.58 -13.20
N THR A 31 6.04 -23.77 -13.75
CA THR A 31 4.85 -24.62 -13.77
C THR A 31 3.82 -24.18 -12.72
N LEU A 32 2.76 -23.52 -13.19
CA LEU A 32 1.55 -23.30 -12.43
C LEU A 32 1.01 -24.67 -11.98
N PRO A 33 0.60 -24.82 -10.71
CA PRO A 33 -0.17 -26.00 -10.31
C PRO A 33 -1.43 -26.06 -11.18
N SER A 34 -1.62 -27.24 -11.76
CA SER A 34 -2.74 -27.65 -12.59
C SER A 34 -4.08 -27.08 -12.12
N GLU A 35 -4.77 -26.44 -13.06
CA GLU A 35 -6.09 -25.79 -12.98
C GLU A 35 -7.27 -26.78 -12.72
N LEU A 36 -7.02 -27.88 -12.00
CA LEU A 36 -7.96 -28.99 -11.82
C LEU A 36 -8.41 -29.24 -10.36
N GLU A 37 -8.03 -28.40 -9.39
CA GLU A 37 -8.38 -28.61 -7.96
C GLU A 37 -9.13 -27.45 -7.27
N VAL A 38 -9.80 -26.56 -8.02
CA VAL A 38 -10.63 -25.48 -7.41
C VAL A 38 -12.14 -25.65 -7.54
N GLU A 39 -12.63 -26.72 -8.17
CA GLU A 39 -14.08 -26.99 -8.30
C GLU A 39 -14.72 -27.77 -7.11
N ALA A 40 -13.98 -28.05 -6.03
CA ALA A 40 -14.49 -28.91 -4.95
C ALA A 40 -15.21 -28.21 -3.78
N LEU A 41 -15.37 -26.89 -3.75
CA LEU A 41 -15.85 -26.16 -2.55
C LEU A 41 -17.18 -25.41 -2.67
N LEU A 42 -17.88 -25.49 -3.80
CA LEU A 42 -19.18 -24.82 -4.01
C LEU A 42 -20.39 -25.77 -3.96
N LEU A 43 -20.38 -26.79 -3.10
CA LEU A 43 -21.57 -27.63 -2.90
C LEU A 43 -21.83 -28.03 -1.44
N SER A 44 -21.98 -27.04 -0.55
CA SER A 44 -22.65 -27.24 0.74
C SER A 44 -23.90 -26.35 0.85
N LYS A 45 -24.97 -26.79 0.19
CA LYS A 45 -26.35 -26.29 0.35
C LYS A 45 -26.85 -26.61 1.77
N GLY A 46 -26.63 -25.68 2.69
CA GLY A 46 -27.16 -25.71 4.06
C GLY A 46 -28.45 -24.91 4.20
N LYS A 47 -29.57 -25.58 3.92
CA LYS A 47 -30.94 -25.43 4.44
C LYS A 47 -31.30 -24.15 5.23
N ALA A 48 -32.21 -23.36 4.66
CA ALA A 48 -32.94 -22.27 5.30
C ALA A 48 -33.67 -22.72 6.59
N LYS A 49 -33.58 -21.92 7.65
CA LYS A 49 -34.48 -21.97 8.81
C LYS A 49 -35.43 -20.76 8.77
N PRO A 50 -36.74 -20.97 8.97
CA PRO A 50 -37.74 -19.91 8.90
C PRO A 50 -37.81 -19.10 10.21
N LEU A 51 -37.87 -17.79 10.01
CA LEU A 51 -38.73 -16.81 10.66
C LEU A 51 -39.62 -17.33 11.81
N LEU A 52 -39.37 -16.84 13.03
CA LEU A 52 -40.42 -16.62 14.03
C LEU A 52 -40.26 -15.23 14.63
N GLU A 53 -41.38 -14.55 14.58
CA GLU A 53 -41.70 -13.16 14.90
C GLU A 53 -42.01 -12.99 16.40
N ALA A 54 -42.06 -11.71 16.83
CA ALA A 54 -42.51 -11.16 18.12
C ALA A 54 -41.43 -11.12 19.24
N SER A 55 -41.28 -10.09 20.05
CA SER A 55 -42.18 -8.98 20.44
C SER A 55 -41.37 -7.88 21.16
N PRO A 56 -41.94 -6.69 21.46
CA PRO A 56 -41.20 -5.44 21.61
C PRO A 56 -41.01 -4.95 23.07
N ARG A 57 -40.09 -3.97 23.17
CA ARG A 57 -39.99 -2.88 24.16
C ARG A 57 -39.49 -3.19 25.58
N SER A 58 -38.80 -2.15 26.09
CA SER A 58 -38.64 -1.77 27.50
C SER A 58 -37.37 -2.24 28.21
N LEU A 59 -36.31 -1.44 28.16
CA LEU A 59 -36.03 -0.37 29.14
C LEU A 59 -34.54 0.01 29.07
N THR A 60 -34.34 1.28 28.74
CA THR A 60 -33.12 2.06 28.91
C THR A 60 -32.64 2.01 30.37
N ALA A 61 -31.85 0.99 30.70
CA ALA A 61 -30.86 1.13 31.76
C ALA A 61 -29.69 1.92 31.16
N HIS A 62 -29.82 3.25 31.13
CA HIS A 62 -28.68 4.14 30.99
C HIS A 62 -27.82 3.94 32.24
N ALA A 63 -26.94 2.94 32.18
CA ALA A 63 -25.79 2.87 33.06
C ALA A 63 -25.07 4.20 32.86
N VAL A 64 -25.19 5.05 33.88
CA VAL A 64 -24.46 6.30 34.02
C VAL A 64 -23.02 5.88 34.27
N ILE A 65 -22.33 5.45 33.22
CA ILE A 65 -20.88 5.36 33.22
C ILE A 65 -20.45 6.82 33.17
N SER A 66 -20.10 7.35 34.33
CA SER A 66 -19.62 8.72 34.48
C SER A 66 -18.52 8.97 33.45
N GLU A 67 -18.71 9.96 32.59
CA GLU A 67 -17.77 10.39 31.55
C GLU A 67 -16.36 10.64 32.13
N ALA A 68 -16.29 11.01 33.40
CA ALA A 68 -15.05 11.16 34.17
C ALA A 68 -14.24 9.87 34.36
N MET A 69 -14.85 8.68 34.41
CA MET A 69 -14.11 7.41 34.53
C MET A 69 -13.62 6.86 33.19
N LEU A 70 -14.06 7.44 32.07
CA LEU A 70 -13.57 7.05 30.74
C LEU A 70 -12.30 7.83 30.35
N SER A 71 -12.06 9.03 30.91
CA SER A 71 -10.84 9.82 30.65
C SER A 71 -9.58 9.24 31.30
N ASP A 72 -9.67 8.68 32.50
CA ASP A 72 -8.49 8.16 33.23
C ASP A 72 -8.05 6.76 32.78
N LEU A 73 -8.80 6.10 31.88
CA LEU A 73 -8.41 4.84 31.24
C LEU A 73 -7.82 5.04 29.84
N ILE A 74 -7.70 6.29 29.38
CA ILE A 74 -6.99 6.64 28.14
C ILE A 74 -5.62 7.21 28.51
N ASP A 75 -4.85 6.43 29.27
CA ASP A 75 -3.40 6.36 29.11
C ASP A 75 -3.09 5.40 27.94
N VAL A 76 -3.83 5.58 26.84
CA VAL A 76 -3.54 4.92 25.58
C VAL A 76 -2.45 5.78 24.97
N ASP A 77 -1.21 5.33 25.15
CA ASP A 77 -0.06 5.63 24.29
C ASP A 77 -0.52 5.59 22.82
N ASN A 78 -1.08 6.71 22.34
CA ASN A 78 -1.11 7.05 20.95
C ASN A 78 0.33 7.45 20.63
N ASP A 79 1.23 6.46 20.62
CA ASP A 79 2.48 6.56 19.91
C ASP A 79 2.09 6.82 18.46
N VAL A 80 1.96 8.11 18.12
CA VAL A 80 1.59 8.58 16.80
C VAL A 80 2.75 8.23 15.90
N LYS A 81 2.73 7.01 15.35
CA LYS A 81 3.76 6.55 14.45
C LYS A 81 3.87 7.50 13.27
N VAL A 82 5.05 8.03 13.06
CA VAL A 82 5.37 8.94 11.97
C VAL A 82 5.75 8.11 10.76
N TRP A 83 4.94 8.21 9.72
CA TRP A 83 5.28 7.63 8.43
C TRP A 83 6.42 8.44 7.77
N PRO A 84 7.45 7.77 7.21
CA PRO A 84 7.72 6.33 7.25
C PRO A 84 8.74 5.90 8.32
N GLY A 85 9.29 6.84 9.09
CA GLY A 85 10.44 6.62 9.98
C GLY A 85 10.24 5.53 11.04
N ASP A 86 9.04 5.45 11.62
CA ASP A 86 8.74 4.57 12.76
C ASP A 86 8.29 3.15 12.34
N PHE A 87 8.35 2.86 11.04
CA PHE A 87 7.93 1.58 10.49
C PHE A 87 9.14 0.72 10.12
N TYR A 88 9.01 -0.59 10.27
CA TYR A 88 10.02 -1.53 9.82
C TYR A 88 10.00 -1.69 8.30
N ALA A 89 11.17 -1.81 7.68
CA ALA A 89 11.33 -1.97 6.24
C ALA A 89 10.60 -3.19 5.68
N CYS A 90 10.58 -4.31 6.43
CA CYS A 90 9.83 -5.50 6.05
C CYS A 90 8.31 -5.25 5.94
N ASN A 91 7.74 -4.40 6.82
CA ASN A 91 6.32 -4.05 6.81
C ASN A 91 6.01 -3.07 5.67
N ILE A 92 6.89 -2.09 5.43
CA ILE A 92 6.76 -1.15 4.31
C ILE A 92 6.80 -1.90 2.98
N ALA A 93 7.77 -2.80 2.79
CA ALA A 93 7.90 -3.59 1.56
C ALA A 93 6.66 -4.45 1.29
N LYS A 94 6.09 -5.08 2.34
CA LYS A 94 4.80 -5.79 2.25
C LYS A 94 3.67 -4.84 1.86
N GLY A 95 3.62 -3.65 2.47
CA GLY A 95 2.61 -2.63 2.15
C GLY A 95 2.67 -2.16 0.70
N PHE A 96 3.86 -1.94 0.13
CA PHE A 96 4.00 -1.59 -1.29
C PHE A 96 3.43 -2.67 -2.20
N ARG A 97 3.72 -3.95 -1.93
CA ARG A 97 3.19 -5.08 -2.71
C ARG A 97 1.67 -5.17 -2.60
N LEU A 98 1.12 -5.05 -1.38
CA LEU A 98 -0.32 -5.09 -1.15
C LEU A 98 -1.05 -3.95 -1.88
N CYS A 99 -0.53 -2.72 -1.77
CA CYS A 99 -1.08 -1.56 -2.48
C CYS A 99 -1.04 -1.75 -4.00
N GLU A 100 0.03 -2.31 -4.54
CA GLU A 100 0.15 -2.57 -5.98
C GLU A 100 -0.82 -3.66 -6.46
N THR A 101 -0.92 -4.79 -5.75
CA THR A 101 -1.89 -5.84 -6.08
C THR A 101 -3.31 -5.31 -6.03
N ILE A 102 -3.67 -4.57 -4.98
CA ILE A 102 -5.04 -4.08 -4.80
C ILE A 102 -5.38 -2.94 -5.77
N SER A 103 -4.41 -2.10 -6.15
CA SER A 103 -4.63 -1.06 -7.16
C SER A 103 -5.09 -1.63 -8.52
N LYS A 104 -4.75 -2.90 -8.81
CA LYS A 104 -5.23 -3.61 -10.01
C LYS A 104 -6.70 -4.05 -9.89
N HIS A 105 -7.24 -4.14 -8.68
CA HIS A 105 -8.60 -4.59 -8.37
C HIS A 105 -9.54 -3.45 -7.92
N CYS A 106 -9.28 -2.22 -8.36
CA CYS A 106 -10.16 -1.06 -8.21
C CYS A 106 -10.33 -0.48 -6.79
N GLN A 107 -9.48 -0.79 -5.80
CA GLN A 107 -9.43 0.04 -4.58
C GLN A 107 -8.33 1.09 -4.69
N GLY A 108 -8.61 2.30 -4.20
CA GLY A 108 -7.62 3.37 -4.15
C GLY A 108 -6.46 3.03 -3.18
N VAL A 109 -5.22 3.27 -3.63
CA VAL A 109 -4.00 3.06 -2.84
C VAL A 109 -4.09 3.73 -1.46
N ALA A 110 -4.68 4.93 -1.39
CA ALA A 110 -4.87 5.67 -0.14
C ALA A 110 -5.67 4.89 0.92
N ALA A 111 -6.77 4.24 0.51
CA ALA A 111 -7.62 3.49 1.42
C ALA A 111 -6.92 2.22 1.95
N VAL A 112 -6.16 1.55 1.09
CA VAL A 112 -5.37 0.37 1.46
C VAL A 112 -4.24 0.78 2.41
N PHE A 113 -3.52 1.84 2.07
CA PHE A 113 -2.44 2.38 2.87
C PHE A 113 -2.90 2.72 4.30
N GLN A 114 -4.01 3.46 4.43
CA GLN A 114 -4.58 3.82 5.73
C GLN A 114 -4.99 2.59 6.56
N LYS A 115 -5.48 1.52 5.91
CA LYS A 115 -5.83 0.26 6.60
C LYS A 115 -4.59 -0.47 7.14
N ILE A 116 -3.49 -0.46 6.38
CA ILE A 116 -2.25 -1.17 6.73
C ILE A 116 -1.48 -0.42 7.81
N PHE A 117 -1.24 0.88 7.61
CA PHE A 117 -0.32 1.66 8.43
C PHE A 117 -1.00 2.48 9.52
N ARG A 118 -2.33 2.66 9.45
CA ARG A 118 -3.12 3.46 10.40
C ARG A 118 -2.65 4.92 10.51
N VAL A 119 -2.07 5.44 9.42
CA VAL A 119 -1.59 6.82 9.29
C VAL A 119 -2.17 7.46 8.03
N SER A 120 -2.22 8.80 8.01
CA SER A 120 -2.69 9.57 6.85
C SER A 120 -1.85 9.29 5.60
N TYR A 121 -2.52 9.09 4.46
CA TYR A 121 -1.84 8.83 3.20
C TYR A 121 -1.30 10.13 2.59
N ALA A 122 0.02 10.23 2.46
CA ALA A 122 0.69 11.27 1.70
C ALA A 122 1.23 10.68 0.38
N SER A 123 0.57 11.00 -0.73
CA SER A 123 0.85 10.41 -2.05
C SER A 123 2.29 10.62 -2.51
N THR A 124 2.79 11.86 -2.41
CA THR A 124 4.17 12.22 -2.81
C THR A 124 5.20 11.42 -2.03
N THR A 125 5.07 11.37 -0.71
CA THR A 125 5.94 10.58 0.17
C THR A 125 5.85 9.10 -0.16
N PHE A 126 4.65 8.54 -0.29
CA PHE A 126 4.48 7.12 -0.63
C PHE A 126 5.20 6.73 -1.93
N HIS A 127 4.97 7.49 -3.01
CA HIS A 127 5.57 7.19 -4.30
C HIS A 127 7.09 7.43 -4.32
N ALA A 128 7.58 8.46 -3.63
CA ALA A 128 9.02 8.71 -3.50
C ALA A 128 9.72 7.54 -2.79
N HIS A 129 9.18 7.08 -1.65
CA HIS A 129 9.74 5.94 -0.92
C HIS A 129 9.57 4.62 -1.66
N LYS A 130 8.46 4.41 -2.38
CA LYS A 130 8.28 3.22 -3.24
C LYS A 130 9.32 3.17 -4.35
N LYS A 131 9.55 4.30 -5.02
CA LYS A 131 10.56 4.41 -6.09
C LYS A 131 11.96 4.15 -5.53
N HIS A 132 12.32 4.83 -4.44
CA HIS A 132 13.61 4.63 -3.78
C HIS A 132 13.82 3.16 -3.38
N TRP A 133 12.80 2.52 -2.81
CA TRP A 133 12.85 1.10 -2.51
C TRP A 133 13.14 0.24 -3.73
N ALA A 134 12.58 0.55 -4.90
CA ALA A 134 12.82 -0.21 -6.13
C ALA A 134 14.23 0.01 -6.72
N ASP A 135 14.82 1.19 -6.51
CA ASP A 135 16.12 1.57 -7.07
C ASP A 135 17.31 1.01 -6.25
N VAL A 136 17.08 0.58 -5.01
CA VAL A 136 18.13 0.07 -4.10
C VAL A 136 18.60 -1.34 -4.51
N PRO A 137 19.90 -1.69 -4.35
CA PRO A 137 20.37 -3.04 -4.63
C PRO A 137 19.67 -4.13 -3.78
N ALA A 138 19.30 -5.25 -4.42
CA ALA A 138 18.57 -6.35 -3.77
C ALA A 138 19.28 -6.90 -2.51
N LYS A 139 20.63 -6.89 -2.48
CA LYS A 139 21.41 -7.32 -1.32
C LYS A 139 21.13 -6.47 -0.07
N VAL A 140 20.95 -5.16 -0.25
CA VAL A 140 20.62 -4.22 0.83
C VAL A 140 19.20 -4.46 1.30
N MET A 141 18.24 -4.58 0.36
CA MET A 141 16.84 -4.90 0.70
C MET A 141 16.73 -6.19 1.51
N ASP A 142 17.39 -7.26 1.06
CA ASP A 142 17.34 -8.58 1.71
C ASP A 142 17.86 -8.54 3.14
N ARG A 143 18.92 -7.76 3.41
CA ARG A 143 19.45 -7.57 4.77
C ARG A 143 18.41 -6.92 5.70
N PHE A 144 17.75 -5.85 5.26
CA PHE A 144 16.72 -5.17 6.07
C PHE A 144 15.43 -5.99 6.21
N ILE A 145 15.07 -6.78 5.19
CA ILE A 145 13.96 -7.73 5.29
C ILE A 145 14.28 -8.83 6.31
N LYS A 146 15.50 -9.38 6.28
CA LYS A 146 15.98 -10.40 7.23
C LYS A 146 16.08 -9.90 8.66
N ALA A 147 16.42 -8.62 8.85
CA ALA A 147 16.42 -7.98 10.16
C ALA A 147 15.00 -7.97 10.79
N GLY A 148 13.94 -8.07 9.98
CA GLY A 148 12.57 -8.24 10.48
C GLY A 148 12.05 -7.01 11.23
N GLN A 149 11.44 -7.24 12.41
CA GLN A 149 10.90 -6.19 13.29
C GLN A 149 11.86 -5.89 14.43
N THR A 150 13.13 -5.68 14.10
CA THR A 150 14.18 -5.28 15.04
C THR A 150 14.56 -3.81 14.80
N GLU A 151 15.31 -3.20 15.72
CA GLU A 151 15.82 -1.84 15.54
C GLU A 151 16.69 -1.69 14.29
N ASP A 152 17.38 -2.75 13.85
CA ASP A 152 18.15 -2.77 12.59
C ASP A 152 17.26 -2.89 11.35
N GLY A 153 16.02 -3.34 11.52
CA GLY A 153 14.99 -3.39 10.48
C GLY A 153 14.21 -2.08 10.31
N LEU A 154 14.52 -1.02 11.06
CA LEU A 154 13.82 0.26 10.94
C LEU A 154 14.04 0.92 9.59
N TRP A 155 12.98 1.49 9.02
CA TRP A 155 13.05 2.21 7.75
C TRP A 155 13.99 3.41 7.82
N LEU A 156 14.02 4.12 8.95
CA LEU A 156 14.94 5.24 9.13
C LEU A 156 16.41 4.83 8.91
N LYS A 157 16.84 3.68 9.46
CA LYS A 157 18.20 3.16 9.24
C LYS A 157 18.43 2.78 7.77
N PHE A 158 17.44 2.18 7.11
CA PHE A 158 17.49 1.89 5.68
C PHE A 158 17.70 3.16 4.84
N MET A 159 16.96 4.22 5.14
CA MET A 159 17.07 5.50 4.44
C MET A 159 18.46 6.12 4.64
N THR A 160 18.98 6.11 5.87
CA THR A 160 20.33 6.63 6.17
C THR A 160 21.42 5.91 5.38
N GLU A 161 21.33 4.58 5.25
CA GLU A 161 22.34 3.80 4.53
C GLU A 161 22.26 3.97 3.00
N THR A 162 21.07 4.17 2.45
CA THR A 162 20.84 4.16 0.99
C THR A 162 20.75 5.54 0.34
N TRP A 163 20.63 6.60 1.16
CA TRP A 163 20.57 7.99 0.70
C TRP A 163 21.85 8.78 1.05
N SER A 164 22.90 8.11 1.54
CA SER A 164 24.22 8.75 1.74
C SER A 164 25.02 8.83 0.44
#